data_AF-A0A7S3F8M8-F1
#
_entry.id   AF-A0A7S3F8M8-F1
#
_cell.length_a   1.000
_cell.length_b   1.000
_cell.length_c   1.000
_cell.angle_alpha   90.00
_cell.angle_beta   90.00
_cell.angle_gamma   90.00
#
_symmetry.space_group_name_H-M   'P 1'
#
loop_
_entity.id
_entity.type
_entity.pdbx_description
1 polymer ?
#
loop_
_entity_poly.entity_id
_entity_poly.type
_entity_poly.pdbx_seq_one_letter_code
_entity_poly.pdbx_strand_id
1 'polypeptide(L)'
;MSPWRPAPRLLRRLPAAAVLRVPAAPSAAARRAGGLAMRPFASSALPPHQVLEMPALSPTMDKGNLAEWNKKEGDRIREGEVLATIETDKSTMAWEVLEEGYIARLLVPDGEQEVEVGVPVAVMVEEEADLAALKDVPAGEFGGGGGGAAAAPEALAAPEPVQAPAAAAPAAVATPAMAAAP
;
A
#
# COMPACT_ATOMS: atom_id res chain seq x y z
N MET A 1 -12.76 -35.12 20.07
CA MET A 1 -13.72 -34.81 21.15
C MET A 1 -13.02 -33.99 22.23
N SER A 2 -13.22 -32.67 22.23
CA SER A 2 -13.29 -31.82 23.43
C SER A 2 -13.81 -30.45 23.00
N PRO A 3 -14.99 -30.03 23.50
CA PRO A 3 -15.69 -28.85 23.01
C PRO A 3 -15.29 -27.54 23.72
N TRP A 4 -15.37 -26.48 22.92
CA TRP A 4 -15.55 -25.07 23.25
C TRP A 4 -16.24 -24.78 24.59
N ARG A 5 -15.68 -23.85 25.38
CA ARG A 5 -16.33 -23.21 26.53
C ARG A 5 -16.38 -21.69 26.36
N PRO A 6 -17.55 -21.06 26.23
CA PRO A 6 -17.72 -19.62 26.41
C PRO A 6 -17.94 -19.28 27.90
N ALA A 7 -17.31 -18.20 28.37
CA ALA A 7 -17.47 -17.69 29.73
C ALA A 7 -18.84 -16.99 29.94
N PRO A 8 -19.43 -17.05 31.15
CA PRO A 8 -20.79 -16.59 31.40
C PRO A 8 -20.92 -15.07 31.58
N ARG A 9 -22.01 -14.55 31.02
CA ARG A 9 -22.57 -13.21 31.18
C ARG A 9 -22.76 -12.82 32.65
N LEU A 10 -22.16 -11.71 33.08
CA LEU A 10 -22.56 -11.00 34.30
C LEU A 10 -23.48 -9.84 33.95
N LEU A 11 -24.79 -10.12 34.03
CA LEU A 11 -25.83 -9.10 34.14
C LEU A 11 -25.64 -8.35 35.46
N ARG A 12 -25.31 -7.05 35.39
CA ARG A 12 -25.59 -6.12 36.50
C ARG A 12 -26.75 -5.22 36.12
N ARG A 13 -27.85 -5.40 36.84
CA ARG A 13 -29.08 -4.61 36.84
C ARG A 13 -28.87 -3.29 37.61
N LEU A 14 -29.27 -2.16 37.00
CA LEU A 14 -30.11 -1.01 37.45
C LEU A 14 -29.97 -0.43 38.88
N PRO A 15 -30.12 0.90 39.12
CA PRO A 15 -31.33 1.72 38.84
C PRO A 15 -31.05 3.09 38.18
N ALA A 16 -31.92 3.69 37.35
CA ALA A 16 -33.21 4.37 37.60
C ALA A 16 -33.13 5.70 38.38
N ALA A 17 -33.59 6.76 37.70
CA ALA A 17 -34.11 8.05 38.20
C ALA A 17 -33.12 9.15 38.65
N ALA A 18 -33.09 10.25 37.89
CA ALA A 18 -33.40 11.59 38.39
C ALA A 18 -33.46 12.59 37.21
N VAL A 19 -34.65 12.73 36.63
CA VAL A 19 -35.00 13.89 35.80
C VAL A 19 -35.35 15.02 36.75
N LEU A 20 -34.58 16.11 36.73
CA LEU A 20 -35.04 17.41 37.23
C LEU A 20 -35.17 18.38 36.05
N ARG A 21 -36.29 19.10 36.05
CA ARG A 21 -36.79 19.97 34.99
C ARG A 21 -36.87 21.40 35.54
N VAL A 22 -36.48 22.39 34.71
CA VAL A 22 -36.92 23.82 34.70
C VAL A 22 -36.25 24.76 35.75
N PRO A 23 -35.96 26.07 35.48
CA PRO A 23 -36.58 26.99 34.50
C PRO A 23 -35.70 27.72 33.48
N ALA A 24 -36.43 28.33 32.55
CA ALA A 24 -36.01 29.16 31.43
C ALA A 24 -35.90 30.66 31.76
N ALA A 25 -34.83 31.27 31.24
CA ALA A 25 -34.66 32.65 30.70
C ALA A 25 -34.93 33.88 31.62
N PRO A 26 -34.54 35.14 31.26
CA PRO A 26 -33.84 35.63 30.06
C PRO A 26 -32.68 36.65 30.29
N SER A 27 -32.02 37.00 29.19
CA SER A 27 -31.38 38.29 28.88
C SER A 27 -30.21 38.81 29.71
N ALA A 28 -29.01 38.67 29.14
CA ALA A 28 -28.02 39.75 29.17
C ALA A 28 -27.45 39.94 27.77
N ALA A 29 -28.00 40.92 27.07
CA ALA A 29 -27.40 41.51 25.90
C ALA A 29 -26.07 42.19 26.29
N ALA A 30 -24.95 41.69 25.78
CA ALA A 30 -23.67 42.37 25.70
C ALA A 30 -22.67 41.38 25.09
N ARG A 31 -21.89 41.64 24.07
CA ARG A 31 -21.55 42.84 23.30
C ARG A 31 -21.03 42.30 21.97
N ARG A 32 -21.23 43.06 20.89
CA ARG A 32 -20.45 42.89 19.68
C ARG A 32 -18.97 43.02 20.03
N ALA A 33 -18.20 41.97 19.77
CA ALA A 33 -16.79 42.09 19.49
C ALA A 33 -16.56 41.18 18.28
N GLY A 34 -16.21 41.79 17.15
CA GLY A 34 -15.75 41.06 15.98
C GLY A 34 -14.53 40.26 16.37
N GLY A 35 -14.73 39.00 16.71
CA GLY A 35 -13.71 37.99 16.53
C GLY A 35 -13.61 37.80 15.03
N LEU A 36 -12.58 38.40 14.43
CA LEU A 36 -11.96 37.82 13.25
C LEU A 36 -11.63 36.40 13.69
N ALA A 37 -12.53 35.46 13.45
CA ALA A 37 -12.21 34.05 13.47
C ALA A 37 -11.16 33.93 12.38
N MET A 38 -9.89 34.09 12.77
CA MET A 38 -8.79 33.52 12.04
C MET A 38 -9.19 32.08 11.85
N ARG A 39 -9.66 31.78 10.64
CA ARG A 39 -9.49 30.47 10.05
C ARG A 39 -8.07 30.10 10.43
N PRO A 40 -7.82 29.05 11.24
CA PRO A 40 -6.44 28.60 11.35
C PRO A 40 -6.05 28.33 9.90
N PHE A 41 -5.06 29.09 9.43
CA PHE A 41 -4.31 28.73 8.25
C PHE A 41 -3.70 27.37 8.58
N ALA A 42 -4.43 26.29 8.33
CA ALA A 42 -3.89 24.94 8.23
C ALA A 42 -3.27 24.80 6.84
N SER A 43 -2.40 25.74 6.50
CA SER A 43 -1.59 25.67 5.30
C SER A 43 -0.19 26.07 5.70
N SER A 44 0.74 25.15 5.46
CA SER A 44 2.18 25.36 5.38
C SER A 44 3.01 25.20 6.66
N ALA A 45 2.82 24.09 7.37
CA ALA A 45 3.96 23.44 8.01
C ALA A 45 3.76 21.92 7.99
N LEU A 46 3.52 21.37 6.79
CA LEU A 46 3.80 19.96 6.63
C LEU A 46 5.30 19.80 6.93
N PRO A 47 5.68 18.83 7.78
CA PRO A 47 7.09 18.55 8.02
C PRO A 47 7.81 18.24 6.70
N PRO A 48 9.15 18.34 6.65
CA PRO A 48 9.91 17.98 5.46
C PRO A 48 9.52 16.55 5.05
N HIS A 49 8.86 16.45 3.90
CA HIS A 49 8.40 15.20 3.33
C HIS A 49 8.79 15.18 1.86
N GLN A 50 9.19 14.01 1.40
CA GLN A 50 9.55 13.76 0.03
C GLN A 50 8.39 12.99 -0.62
N VAL A 51 7.86 13.56 -1.70
CA VAL A 51 6.88 12.85 -2.53
C VAL A 51 7.67 11.98 -3.50
N LEU A 52 7.44 10.67 -3.42
CA LEU A 52 8.01 9.70 -4.32
C LEU A 52 7.10 9.59 -5.54
N GLU A 53 7.62 10.01 -6.68
CA GLU A 53 6.97 9.89 -7.98
C GLU A 53 7.41 8.61 -8.68
N MET A 54 6.57 8.08 -9.57
CA MET A 54 6.88 6.89 -10.36
C MET A 54 8.15 7.14 -11.21
N PRO A 55 9.25 6.38 -11.02
CA PRO A 55 10.50 6.62 -11.70
C PRO A 55 10.46 6.14 -13.17
N ALA A 56 11.13 6.89 -14.04
CA ALA A 56 11.38 6.47 -15.41
C ALA A 56 12.52 5.42 -15.45
N LEU A 57 12.17 4.13 -15.43
CA LEU A 57 13.16 3.05 -15.51
C LEU A 57 13.64 2.78 -16.95
N SER A 58 13.08 3.48 -17.94
CA SER A 58 13.50 3.36 -19.35
C SER A 58 13.29 4.68 -20.10
N PRO A 59 14.15 4.98 -21.10
CA PRO A 59 14.13 6.25 -21.84
C PRO A 59 12.88 6.45 -22.72
N THR A 60 12.06 5.42 -22.92
CA THR A 60 10.82 5.44 -23.73
C THR A 60 9.60 5.00 -22.92
N MET A 61 9.65 5.12 -21.59
CA MET A 61 8.57 4.64 -20.71
C MET A 61 7.67 5.80 -20.32
N ASP A 62 6.40 5.73 -20.69
CA ASP A 62 5.37 6.69 -20.30
C ASP A 62 4.55 6.20 -19.09
N LYS A 63 4.38 4.88 -18.94
CA LYS A 63 3.58 4.24 -17.89
C LYS A 63 4.22 2.95 -17.39
N GLY A 64 3.97 2.58 -16.13
CA GLY A 64 4.46 1.36 -15.49
C GLY A 64 3.42 0.72 -14.56
N ASN A 65 3.60 -0.57 -14.27
CA ASN A 65 2.75 -1.30 -13.34
C ASN A 65 3.50 -1.49 -12.02
N LEU A 66 2.85 -1.18 -10.92
CA LEU A 66 3.41 -1.42 -9.60
C LEU A 66 3.00 -2.82 -9.15
N ALA A 67 3.90 -3.80 -9.29
CA ALA A 67 3.59 -5.20 -9.02
C ALA A 67 3.40 -5.46 -7.52
N GLU A 68 4.36 -5.06 -6.68
CA GLU A 68 4.31 -5.30 -5.23
C GLU A 68 5.14 -4.26 -4.46
N TRP A 69 4.61 -3.81 -3.32
CA TRP A 69 5.36 -3.04 -2.32
C TRP A 69 6.14 -3.97 -1.38
N ASN A 70 7.47 -3.87 -1.39
CA ASN A 70 8.32 -4.61 -0.45
C ASN A 70 8.35 -3.95 0.95
N LYS A 71 7.95 -2.69 1.02
CA LYS A 71 7.94 -1.87 2.24
C LYS A 71 6.54 -1.35 2.54
N LYS A 72 6.25 -1.09 3.82
CA LYS A 72 4.92 -0.68 4.30
C LYS A 72 4.97 0.69 4.97
N GLU A 73 3.79 1.28 5.19
CA GLU A 73 3.64 2.53 5.94
C GLU A 73 4.25 2.40 7.35
N GLY A 74 5.16 3.32 7.68
CA GLY A 74 5.92 3.37 8.92
C GLY A 74 7.21 2.54 8.91
N ASP A 75 7.52 1.80 7.83
CA ASP A 75 8.77 1.05 7.75
C ASP A 75 9.96 1.97 7.46
N ARG A 76 11.12 1.63 8.03
CA ARG A 76 12.37 2.33 7.79
C ARG A 76 13.05 1.76 6.54
N ILE A 77 13.52 2.66 5.69
CA ILE A 77 14.22 2.33 4.45
C ILE A 77 15.61 2.96 4.42
N ARG A 78 16.55 2.25 3.81
CA ARG A 78 17.94 2.69 3.59
C ARG A 78 18.26 2.72 2.11
N GLU A 79 19.25 3.53 1.75
CA GLU A 79 19.78 3.59 0.39
C GLU A 79 20.18 2.19 -0.11
N GLY A 80 19.72 1.84 -1.32
CA GLY A 80 19.97 0.55 -1.94
C GLY A 80 19.07 -0.61 -1.46
N GLU A 81 18.11 -0.37 -0.56
CA GLU A 81 17.02 -1.33 -0.33
C GLU A 81 15.98 -1.27 -1.45
N VAL A 82 15.25 -2.37 -1.67
CA VAL A 82 14.15 -2.41 -2.63
C VAL A 82 12.86 -1.90 -1.98
N LEU A 83 12.29 -0.84 -2.53
CA LEU A 83 11.05 -0.21 -2.09
C LEU A 83 9.82 -0.96 -2.63
N ALA A 84 9.82 -1.20 -3.95
CA ALA A 84 8.74 -1.85 -4.68
C ALA A 84 9.28 -2.56 -5.94
N THR A 85 8.50 -3.49 -6.46
CA THR A 85 8.77 -4.17 -7.73
C THR A 85 7.92 -3.53 -8.81
N ILE A 86 8.54 -2.95 -9.84
CA ILE A 86 7.86 -2.33 -10.96
C ILE A 86 7.94 -3.28 -12.16
N GLU A 87 6.77 -3.63 -12.71
CA GLU A 87 6.66 -4.39 -13.94
C GLU A 87 6.40 -3.45 -15.12
N THR A 88 7.19 -3.61 -16.17
CA THR A 88 7.07 -2.85 -17.41
C THR A 88 6.98 -3.81 -18.59
N ASP A 89 6.53 -3.33 -19.75
CA ASP A 89 6.43 -4.13 -21.00
C ASP A 89 7.73 -4.91 -21.34
N LYS A 90 8.88 -4.34 -20.96
CA LYS A 90 10.19 -4.90 -21.32
C LYS A 90 10.81 -5.75 -20.23
N SER A 91 10.50 -5.49 -18.95
CA SER A 91 11.18 -6.12 -17.81
C SER A 91 10.47 -5.81 -16.49
N THR A 92 10.62 -6.71 -15.54
CA THR A 92 10.37 -6.45 -14.12
C THR A 92 11.66 -5.93 -13.48
N MET A 93 11.61 -4.74 -12.89
CA MET A 93 12.75 -4.06 -12.28
C MET A 93 12.43 -3.70 -10.84
N ALA A 94 13.42 -3.84 -9.96
CA ALA A 94 13.30 -3.46 -8.57
C ALA A 94 13.52 -1.95 -8.44
N TRP A 95 12.58 -1.25 -7.81
CA TRP A 95 12.76 0.15 -7.47
C TRP A 95 13.58 0.24 -6.19
N GLU A 96 14.84 0.67 -6.34
CA GLU A 96 15.76 0.87 -5.24
C GLU A 96 15.57 2.25 -4.60
N VAL A 97 15.73 2.29 -3.28
CA VAL A 97 15.66 3.49 -2.47
C VAL A 97 16.89 4.34 -2.73
N LEU A 98 16.66 5.59 -3.16
CA LEU A 98 17.72 6.57 -3.43
C LEU A 98 18.10 7.37 -2.18
N GLU A 99 17.17 7.51 -1.22
CA GLU A 99 17.33 8.33 -0.02
C GLU A 99 16.83 7.57 1.21
N GLU A 100 17.55 7.62 2.32
CA GLU A 100 17.11 6.98 3.56
C GLU A 100 15.94 7.72 4.24
N GLY A 101 15.06 6.99 4.90
CA GLY A 101 13.92 7.59 5.59
C GLY A 101 12.90 6.58 6.08
N TYR A 102 11.66 7.04 6.24
CA TYR A 102 10.50 6.27 6.65
C TYR A 102 9.35 6.49 5.69
N ILE A 103 8.63 5.42 5.36
CA ILE A 103 7.46 5.52 4.50
C ILE A 103 6.32 6.14 5.31
N ALA A 104 5.87 7.33 4.94
CA ALA A 104 4.74 7.97 5.59
C ALA A 104 3.40 7.38 5.13
N ARG A 105 3.24 7.23 3.81
CA ARG A 105 1.98 6.77 3.22
C ARG A 105 2.17 6.21 1.81
N LEU A 106 1.42 5.17 1.46
CA LEU A 106 1.30 4.68 0.08
C LEU A 106 0.05 5.30 -0.55
N LEU A 107 0.20 6.00 -1.67
CA LEU A 107 -0.91 6.60 -2.40
C LEU A 107 -1.53 5.61 -3.39
N VAL A 108 -0.73 4.65 -3.86
CA VAL A 108 -1.09 3.64 -4.85
C VAL A 108 -1.01 2.24 -4.23
N PRO A 109 -2.05 1.40 -4.37
CA PRO A 109 -2.03 0.04 -3.82
C PRO A 109 -1.06 -0.88 -4.58
N ASP A 110 -0.72 -2.02 -3.98
CA ASP A 110 -0.04 -3.11 -4.70
C ASP A 110 -0.88 -3.62 -5.88
N GLY A 111 -0.21 -3.98 -6.96
CA GLY A 111 -0.85 -4.48 -8.18
C GLY A 111 -1.48 -3.41 -9.07
N GLU A 112 -1.32 -2.12 -8.77
CA GLU A 112 -1.84 -1.04 -9.62
C GLU A 112 -1.18 -1.05 -11.00
N GLN A 113 -2.01 -0.98 -12.04
CA GLN A 113 -1.56 -1.00 -13.43
C GLN A 113 -1.70 0.40 -14.04
N GLU A 114 -0.89 0.68 -15.06
CA GLU A 114 -1.00 1.90 -15.86
C GLU A 114 -0.69 3.21 -15.08
N VAL A 115 0.22 3.15 -14.10
CA VAL A 115 0.68 4.34 -13.38
C VAL A 115 1.63 5.16 -14.26
N GLU A 116 1.30 6.42 -14.51
CA GLU A 116 2.13 7.29 -15.36
C GLU A 116 3.43 7.70 -14.67
N VAL A 117 4.51 7.80 -15.44
CA VAL A 117 5.80 8.28 -14.94
C VAL A 117 5.67 9.72 -14.44
N GLY A 118 6.23 10.00 -13.26
CA GLY A 118 6.10 11.31 -12.62
C GLY A 118 4.82 11.49 -11.77
N VAL A 119 3.93 10.49 -11.71
CA VAL A 119 2.78 10.54 -10.79
C VAL A 119 3.24 10.24 -9.37
N PRO A 120 2.77 10.98 -8.34
CA PRO A 120 3.08 10.68 -6.94
C PRO A 120 2.45 9.36 -6.49
N VAL A 121 3.30 8.43 -6.06
CA VAL A 121 2.92 7.05 -5.67
C VAL A 121 3.08 6.78 -4.19
N ALA A 122 3.99 7.47 -3.52
CA ALA A 122 4.19 7.36 -2.08
C ALA A 122 4.72 8.67 -1.50
N VAL A 123 4.62 8.80 -0.18
CA VAL A 123 5.21 9.91 0.58
C VAL A 123 6.13 9.33 1.63
N MET A 124 7.33 9.89 1.74
CA MET A 124 8.33 9.50 2.74
C MET A 124 8.80 10.72 3.56
N VAL A 125 9.38 10.44 4.71
CA VAL A 125 9.96 11.43 5.63
C VAL A 125 11.32 10.98 6.13
N GLU A 126 12.15 11.94 6.52
CA GLU A 126 13.47 11.67 7.09
C GLU A 126 13.36 11.19 8.56
N GLU A 127 12.47 11.80 9.35
CA GLU A 127 12.31 11.49 10.78
C GLU A 127 11.02 10.72 11.09
N GLU A 128 11.12 9.76 12.02
CA GLU A 128 9.96 8.97 12.50
C GLU A 128 8.91 9.84 13.19
N ALA A 129 9.32 10.96 13.79
CA ALA A 129 8.42 11.90 14.47
C ALA A 129 7.38 12.52 13.52
N ASP A 130 7.74 12.68 12.25
CA ASP A 130 6.90 13.31 11.23
C ASP A 130 5.87 12.35 10.62
N LEU A 131 6.03 11.04 10.83
CA LEU A 131 5.05 10.04 10.45
C LEU A 131 3.69 10.33 11.11
N ALA A 132 3.68 10.78 12.36
CA ALA A 132 2.44 11.11 13.06
C ALA A 132 1.75 12.32 12.43
N ALA A 133 2.50 13.34 12.04
CA ALA A 133 1.98 14.57 11.47
C ALA A 133 1.39 14.38 10.06
N LEU A 134 1.96 13.47 9.25
CA LEU A 134 1.49 13.19 7.89
C LEU A 134 0.39 12.14 7.81
N LYS A 135 0.26 11.26 8.83
CA LYS A 135 -0.85 10.29 8.92
C LYS A 135 -2.22 10.99 8.98
N ASP A 136 -2.30 12.15 9.62
CA ASP A 136 -3.52 12.93 9.75
C ASP A 136 -3.87 13.74 8.48
N VAL A 137 -2.95 13.83 7.51
CA VAL A 137 -3.15 14.58 6.26
C VAL A 137 -3.83 13.69 5.22
N PRO A 138 -4.93 14.14 4.58
CA PRO A 138 -5.60 13.36 3.55
C PRO A 138 -4.69 13.13 2.33
N ALA A 139 -4.72 11.92 1.76
CA ALA A 139 -3.94 11.54 0.56
C ALA A 139 -4.14 12.47 -0.64
N GLY A 140 -5.29 13.16 -0.72
CA GLY A 140 -5.58 14.14 -1.78
C GLY A 140 -4.73 15.41 -1.71
N GLU A 141 -4.11 15.73 -0.58
CA GLU A 141 -3.23 16.90 -0.42
C GLU A 141 -1.89 16.69 -1.15
N PHE A 142 -1.48 15.44 -1.35
CA PHE A 142 -0.21 15.06 -2.02
C PHE A 142 -0.39 14.77 -3.51
N GLY A 143 -1.56 15.08 -4.07
CA GLY A 143 -1.81 14.92 -5.51
C GLY A 143 -1.93 13.46 -5.96
N GLY A 144 -2.36 12.54 -5.09
CA GLY A 144 -2.57 11.13 -5.40
C GLY A 144 -3.53 10.93 -6.58
N GLY A 145 -2.96 10.85 -7.79
CA GLY A 145 -3.65 10.61 -9.05
C GLY A 145 -3.86 9.12 -9.29
N GLY A 146 -4.49 8.43 -8.34
CA GLY A 146 -4.96 7.05 -8.50
C GLY A 146 -6.39 7.04 -9.02
N GLY A 147 -6.57 7.32 -10.30
CA GLY A 147 -7.84 7.09 -10.97
C GLY A 147 -8.03 5.60 -11.24
N GLY A 148 -8.67 4.88 -10.32
CA GLY A 148 -8.92 3.45 -10.54
C GLY A 148 -9.53 2.75 -9.35
N ALA A 149 -10.86 2.67 -9.32
CA ALA A 149 -11.57 1.80 -8.41
C ALA A 149 -11.21 0.33 -8.66
N ALA A 150 -10.86 -0.39 -7.59
CA ALA A 150 -11.06 -1.82 -7.37
C ALA A 150 -10.67 -2.79 -8.50
N ALA A 151 -9.58 -3.53 -8.29
CA ALA A 151 -9.48 -4.92 -8.72
C ALA A 151 -8.73 -5.73 -7.65
N ALA A 152 -9.51 -6.41 -6.80
CA ALA A 152 -9.00 -7.48 -5.96
C ALA A 152 -8.31 -8.54 -6.83
N PRO A 153 -7.18 -9.12 -6.38
CA PRO A 153 -6.42 -10.05 -7.21
C PRO A 153 -7.25 -11.30 -7.50
N GLU A 154 -7.60 -11.50 -8.77
CA GLU A 154 -7.88 -12.82 -9.31
C GLU A 154 -6.59 -13.63 -9.22
N ALA A 155 -6.51 -14.44 -8.16
CA ALA A 155 -5.59 -15.56 -8.07
C ALA A 155 -5.92 -16.57 -9.16
N LEU A 156 -5.45 -16.28 -10.37
CA LEU A 156 -5.37 -17.21 -11.49
C LEU A 156 -4.42 -18.34 -11.10
N ALA A 157 -5.05 -19.47 -10.77
CA ALA A 157 -4.62 -20.83 -11.03
C ALA A 157 -3.17 -20.99 -11.51
N ALA A 158 -2.32 -21.52 -10.63
CA ALA A 158 -1.05 -22.12 -10.99
C ALA A 158 -1.27 -23.31 -11.96
N PRO A 159 -0.80 -23.26 -13.22
CA PRO A 159 -0.61 -24.47 -13.99
C PRO A 159 0.74 -25.11 -13.58
N GLU A 160 0.59 -26.31 -13.04
CA GLU A 160 1.49 -27.47 -13.00
C GLU A 160 2.97 -27.28 -13.41
N PRO A 161 3.93 -27.67 -12.54
CA PRO A 161 5.34 -27.68 -12.90
C PRO A 161 5.62 -28.79 -13.92
N VAL A 162 5.93 -28.38 -15.15
CA VAL A 162 6.48 -29.26 -16.18
C VAL A 162 7.92 -29.62 -15.81
N GLN A 163 8.05 -30.84 -15.28
CA GLN A 163 9.17 -31.78 -15.36
C GLN A 163 10.59 -31.20 -15.60
N ALA A 164 11.40 -31.26 -14.53
CA ALA A 164 12.84 -31.14 -14.60
C ALA A 164 13.49 -32.38 -15.27
N PRO A 165 14.59 -32.20 -16.03
CA PRO A 165 15.29 -33.27 -16.72
C PRO A 165 16.28 -33.98 -15.77
N ALA A 166 16.28 -35.31 -15.76
CA ALA A 166 17.32 -36.10 -15.09
C ALA A 166 17.68 -37.36 -15.91
N ALA A 167 18.85 -37.24 -16.54
CA ALA A 167 19.82 -38.28 -16.89
C ALA A 167 19.45 -39.76 -16.68
N ALA A 168 19.52 -40.53 -17.77
CA ALA A 168 20.06 -41.89 -17.72
C ALA A 168 20.85 -42.16 -19.01
N ALA A 169 22.09 -42.61 -18.81
CA ALA A 169 23.14 -42.81 -19.81
C ALA A 169 22.96 -44.17 -20.58
N PRO A 170 23.91 -44.57 -21.44
CA PRO A 170 23.65 -45.19 -22.74
C PRO A 170 23.54 -46.72 -22.72
N ALA A 171 22.86 -47.33 -23.70
CA ALA A 171 23.13 -48.71 -24.10
C ALA A 171 22.61 -49.03 -25.51
N ALA A 172 23.42 -49.84 -26.20
CA ALA A 172 23.08 -50.74 -27.30
C ALA A 172 22.85 -50.13 -28.70
N VAL A 173 23.96 -50.00 -29.42
CA VAL A 173 24.01 -50.33 -30.85
C VAL A 173 23.65 -51.81 -31.03
N ALA A 174 22.54 -52.08 -31.71
CA ALA A 174 22.24 -53.40 -32.27
C ALA A 174 21.70 -53.20 -33.68
N THR A 175 22.59 -53.43 -34.64
CA THR A 175 22.34 -53.50 -36.07
C THR A 175 21.33 -54.61 -36.38
N PRO A 176 20.22 -54.36 -37.10
CA PRO A 176 19.46 -55.45 -37.70
C PRO A 176 20.12 -55.91 -39.00
N ALA A 177 20.25 -57.23 -39.09
CA ALA A 177 20.86 -57.98 -40.17
C ALA A 177 20.14 -57.80 -41.51
N MET A 178 20.94 -57.74 -42.57
CA MET A 178 20.55 -57.91 -43.96
C MET A 178 20.32 -59.41 -44.25
N ALA A 179 19.17 -59.75 -44.84
CA ALA A 179 18.82 -60.96 -45.64
C ALA A 179 17.37 -61.36 -45.32
N ALA A 180 16.47 -61.74 -46.23
CA ALA A 180 16.44 -61.87 -47.68
C ALA A 180 14.96 -62.08 -48.06
N ALA A 181 14.59 -61.80 -49.31
CA ALA A 181 13.32 -62.22 -49.92
C ALA A 181 13.50 -62.35 -51.44
N PRO A 182 12.59 -63.05 -52.12
CA PRO A 182 12.27 -64.47 -52.05
C PRO A 182 13.15 -65.34 -52.98
#